data_AF-A0A109LHL4-F1
#
_entry.id   AF-A0A109LHL4-F1
#
_cell.length_a   1.000
_cell.length_b   1.000
_cell.length_c   1.000
_cell.angle_alpha   90.00
_cell.angle_beta   90.00
_cell.angle_gamma   90.00
#
_symmetry.space_group_name_H-M   'P 1'
#
loop_
_entity.id
_entity.type
_entity.pdbx_description
1 polymer ?
#
loop_
_entity_poly.entity_id
_entity_poly.type
_entity_poly.pdbx_seq_one_letter_code
_entity_poly.pdbx_strand_id
1 'polypeptide(L)' 'MVFASNFGFEEGFLYTLKKIPGIDVNKALGARSKHRNELEIAIPGRIDTKDILGASPVNEDGTFKGYTILNPNRKYP' A
#
# COMPACT_ATOMS: atom_id res chain seq x y z
N MET A 1 -4.76 -3.15 -11.89
CA MET A 1 -4.18 -3.07 -10.54
C MET A 1 -2.76 -3.65 -10.59
N VAL A 2 -1.89 -3.09 -11.44
CA VAL A 2 -0.68 -3.80 -11.90
C VAL A 2 0.54 -3.54 -10.99
N PHE A 3 0.43 -2.62 -10.03
CA PHE A 3 1.53 -2.21 -9.17
C PHE A 3 1.95 -3.29 -8.16
N ALA A 4 0.98 -4.05 -7.65
CA ALA A 4 1.25 -5.08 -6.65
C ALA A 4 1.99 -6.29 -7.23
N SER A 5 1.91 -6.51 -8.54
CA SER A 5 2.40 -7.70 -9.26
C SER A 5 3.65 -7.42 -10.12
N ASN A 6 4.47 -6.45 -9.71
CA ASN A 6 5.62 -6.00 -10.49
C ASN A 6 5.25 -5.70 -11.95
N PHE A 7 4.18 -4.92 -12.19
CA PHE A 7 3.66 -4.62 -13.54
C PHE A 7 3.17 -5.83 -14.34
N GLY A 8 2.73 -6.90 -13.68
CA GLY A 8 2.14 -8.04 -14.36
C GLY A 8 3.08 -9.22 -14.55
N PHE A 9 4.30 -9.12 -14.02
CA PHE A 9 5.35 -10.12 -14.24
C PHE A 9 5.46 -11.15 -13.12
N GLU A 10 4.95 -10.85 -11.93
CA GLU A 10 5.05 -11.74 -10.77
C GLU A 10 3.82 -11.64 -9.87
N GLU A 11 3.54 -12.70 -9.11
CA GLU A 11 2.56 -12.62 -8.02
C GLU A 11 2.98 -11.56 -6.98
N GLY A 12 1.99 -11.01 -6.28
CA GLY A 12 2.17 -9.79 -5.51
C GLY A 12 1.44 -9.76 -4.19
N PHE A 13 1.63 -8.66 -3.45
CA PHE A 13 0.88 -8.39 -2.22
C PHE A 13 0.36 -6.95 -2.18
N LEU A 14 -0.92 -6.80 -1.83
CA LEU A 14 -1.53 -5.55 -1.41
C LEU A 14 -1.51 -5.46 0.11
N TYR A 15 -0.70 -4.56 0.66
CA TYR A 15 -0.65 -4.30 2.10
C TYR A 15 -1.77 -3.35 2.52
N THR A 16 -2.44 -3.69 3.62
CA THR A 16 -3.43 -2.81 4.25
C THR A 16 -2.83 -2.21 5.51
N LEU A 17 -2.85 -0.90 5.62
CA LEU A 17 -2.30 -0.14 6.74
C LEU A 17 -3.42 0.46 7.59
N LYS A 18 -3.15 0.69 8.87
CA LYS A 18 -3.91 1.69 9.64
C LYS A 18 -3.71 3.07 9.04
N LYS A 19 -4.60 4.00 9.37
CA LYS A 19 -4.38 5.41 9.04
C LYS A 19 -3.17 5.92 9.83
N ILE A 20 -2.07 6.15 9.15
CA ILE A 20 -0.83 6.71 9.69
C ILE A 20 -0.72 8.16 9.19
N PRO A 21 -0.41 9.14 10.05
CA PRO A 21 -0.09 10.50 9.60
C PRO A 21 1.08 10.48 8.62
N GLY A 22 0.92 11.13 7.48
CA GLY A 22 1.95 11.25 6.45
C GLY A 22 1.79 12.54 5.66
N ILE A 23 2.69 12.74 4.70
CA ILE A 23 2.73 13.89 3.81
C ILE A 23 1.90 13.55 2.58
N ASP A 24 0.83 14.30 2.36
CA ASP A 24 0.11 14.27 1.08
C ASP A 24 1.03 14.81 -0.03
N VAL A 25 1.44 13.92 -0.93
CA VAL A 25 2.43 14.22 -1.98
C VAL A 25 1.88 15.23 -2.98
N ASN A 26 0.60 15.13 -3.32
CA ASN A 26 -0.04 16.07 -4.24
C ASN A 26 -0.11 17.47 -3.65
N LYS A 27 -0.45 17.57 -2.36
CA LYS A 27 -0.45 18.85 -1.65
C LYS A 27 0.95 19.43 -1.53
N ALA A 28 1.96 18.60 -1.27
CA ALA A 28 3.34 19.04 -1.11
C ALA A 28 3.99 19.50 -2.43
N LEU A 29 3.74 18.81 -3.54
CA LEU A 29 4.39 19.08 -4.84
C LEU A 29 3.55 19.97 -5.77
N GLY A 30 2.23 20.03 -5.57
CA GLY A 30 1.31 20.83 -6.37
C GLY A 30 1.47 20.59 -7.88
N ALA A 31 1.79 21.66 -8.62
CA ALA A 31 2.07 21.63 -10.06
C ALA A 31 3.04 20.52 -10.48
N ARG A 32 4.02 20.21 -9.62
CA ARG A 32 5.14 19.30 -9.92
C ARG A 32 4.83 17.82 -9.69
N SER A 33 3.68 17.49 -9.08
CA SER A 33 3.26 16.09 -8.96
C SER A 33 2.88 15.54 -10.34
N LYS A 34 3.69 14.59 -10.84
CA LYS A 34 3.50 13.96 -12.15
C LYS A 34 2.39 12.88 -12.15
N HIS A 35 2.14 12.27 -10.99
CA HIS A 35 1.24 11.11 -10.84
C HIS A 35 0.10 11.42 -9.87
N ARG A 36 -0.63 12.52 -10.10
CA ARG A 36 -1.63 13.00 -9.14
C ARG A 36 -2.77 12.04 -8.86
N ASN A 37 -3.06 11.16 -9.80
CA ASN A 37 -4.08 10.13 -9.71
C ASN A 37 -3.76 9.04 -8.67
N GLU A 38 -2.52 8.92 -8.19
CA GLU A 38 -2.12 7.91 -7.22
C GLU A 38 -2.54 8.26 -5.79
N LEU A 39 -2.90 9.53 -5.51
CA LEU A 39 -3.31 10.01 -4.18
C LEU A 39 -2.33 9.60 -3.06
N GLU A 40 -1.04 9.65 -3.38
CA GLU A 40 0.04 9.13 -2.55
C GLU A 40 0.19 9.89 -1.21
N ILE A 41 0.38 9.14 -0.14
CA ILE A 41 0.78 9.64 1.18
C ILE A 41 2.16 9.09 1.52
N ALA A 42 3.16 9.98 1.60
CA ALA A 42 4.52 9.61 1.98
C ALA A 42 4.66 9.59 3.51
N ILE A 43 5.14 8.47 4.06
CA ILE A 43 5.43 8.30 5.50
C ILE A 43 6.96 8.30 5.65
N PRO A 44 7.59 9.38 6.18
CA PRO A 44 9.03 9.44 6.33
C PRO A 44 9.57 8.36 7.28
N GLY A 45 10.70 7.75 6.91
CA GLY A 45 11.33 6.71 7.72
C GLY A 45 10.76 5.33 7.43
N ARG A 46 10.00 4.77 8.38
CA ARG A 46 9.44 3.41 8.29
C ARG A 46 7.99 3.36 8.74
N ILE A 47 7.27 2.35 8.29
CA ILE A 47 5.98 1.94 8.85
C ILE A 47 6.26 0.90 9.94
N ASP A 48 5.81 1.16 11.17
CA ASP A 48 5.93 0.18 12.25
C ASP A 48 5.00 -1.01 12.00
N THR A 49 5.46 -2.23 12.27
CA THR A 49 4.71 -3.47 12.02
C THR A 49 3.33 -3.47 12.68
N LYS A 50 3.18 -2.83 13.85
CA LYS A 50 1.90 -2.72 14.56
C LYS A 50 0.81 -1.98 13.77
N ASP A 51 1.21 -1.15 12.80
CA ASP A 51 0.32 -0.34 11.97
C ASP A 51 0.02 -0.99 10.61
N ILE A 52 0.65 -2.13 10.31
CA ILE A 52 0.30 -2.99 9.17
C ILE A 52 -0.79 -3.96 9.62
N LEU A 53 -1.98 -3.90 9.01
CA LEU A 53 -3.11 -4.76 9.36
C LEU A 53 -2.99 -6.16 8.75
N GLY A 54 -2.44 -6.25 7.53
CA GLY A 54 -2.27 -7.51 6.83
C GLY A 54 -1.87 -7.30 5.38
N ALA A 55 -1.78 -8.42 4.64
CA ALA A 55 -1.46 -8.44 3.23
C ALA A 55 -2.41 -9.37 2.47
N SER A 56 -2.91 -8.89 1.34
CA SER A 56 -3.76 -9.63 0.41
C SER A 56 -2.90 -10.03 -0.79
N PRO A 57 -2.66 -11.33 -1.03
CA PRO A 57 -1.92 -11.75 -2.22
C PRO A 57 -2.75 -11.50 -3.48
N VAL A 58 -2.06 -11.15 -4.56
CA VAL A 58 -2.63 -10.94 -5.88
C VAL A 58 -1.96 -11.85 -6.91
N ASN A 59 -2.71 -12.23 -7.94
CA ASN A 59 -2.18 -12.89 -9.12
C ASN A 59 -1.28 -11.92 -9.91
N GLU A 60 -0.56 -12.45 -10.91
CA GLU A 60 0.26 -11.65 -11.82
C GLU A 60 -0.55 -10.51 -12.46
N ASP A 61 -1.79 -10.76 -12.89
CA ASP A 61 -2.67 -9.71 -13.45
C ASP A 61 -3.17 -8.66 -12.41
N GLY A 62 -2.78 -8.82 -11.15
CA GLY A 62 -3.15 -7.96 -10.04
C GLY A 62 -4.53 -8.26 -9.44
N THR A 63 -5.20 -9.35 -9.86
CA THR A 63 -6.47 -9.77 -9.27
C THR A 63 -6.27 -10.40 -7.90
N PHE A 64 -7.23 -10.17 -7.00
CA PHE A 64 -7.16 -10.65 -5.63
C PHE A 64 -7.32 -12.18 -5.55
N LYS A 65 -6.44 -12.86 -4.79
CA LYS A 65 -6.46 -14.32 -4.63
C LYS A 65 -7.55 -14.86 -3.67
N GLY A 66 -8.36 -13.99 -3.08
CA GLY A 66 -9.54 -14.38 -2.30
C GLY A 66 -9.30 -14.59 -0.80
N TYR A 67 -8.13 -14.25 -0.26
CA TYR A 67 -7.88 -14.29 1.18
C TYR A 67 -6.90 -13.19 1.63
N THR A 68 -6.93 -12.83 2.91
CA THR A 68 -6.00 -11.85 3.50
C THR A 68 -5.25 -12.49 4.65
N ILE A 69 -3.92 -12.34 4.64
CA ILE A 69 -3.06 -12.75 5.74
C ILE A 69 -3.05 -11.61 6.76
N LEU A 70 -3.66 -11.84 7.92
CA LEU A 70 -3.66 -10.86 9.00
C LEU A 70 -2.30 -10.85 9.71
N ASN A 71 -1.73 -9.66 9.90
CA ASN A 71 -0.47 -9.54 10.63
C ASN A 71 -0.71 -9.85 12.13
N PRO A 72 -0.07 -10.88 12.71
CA PRO A 72 -0.28 -11.24 14.12
C PRO A 72 0.21 -10.15 15.08
N ASN A 73 1.14 -9.30 14.64
CA ASN A 73 1.68 -8.20 15.43
C ASN A 73 0.90 -6.89 15.25
N ARG A 74 -0.20 -6.89 14.48
CA ARG A 74 -1.03 -5.70 14.30
C ARG A 74 -1.63 -5.28 15.65
N LYS A 75 -1.65 -3.98 15.92
CA LYS A 75 -2.42 -3.46 17.05
C LYS A 75 -3.90 -3.62 16.73
N TYR A 76 -4.67 -4.29 17.56
CA TYR A 76 -6.14 -4.32 17.40
C TYR A 76 -6.69 -2.87 17.48
N PRO A 77 -7.71 -2.52 16.70
CA PRO A 77 -8.43 -1.26 16.89
C PRO A 77 -9.06 -1.20 18.28
#